data_AF-A0A529MKA5-F1
#
_entry.id   AF-A0A529MKA5-F1
#
_cell.length_a   1.000
_cell.length_b   1.000
_cell.length_c   1.000
_cell.angle_alpha   90.00
_cell.angle_beta   90.00
_cell.angle_gamma   90.00
#
_symmetry.space_group_name_H-M   'P 1'
#
loop_
_entity.id
_entity.type
_entity.pdbx_description
1 polymer ?
#
loop_
_entity_poly.entity_id
_entity_poly.type
_entity_poly.pdbx_seq_one_letter_code
_entity_poly.pdbx_strand_id
1 'polypeptide(L)'
;MRLSINRRLIDQNERGDEGAFKFGFEPHQLDVKGLLGNIQLGYAYSAEFNGSRSNRNFVASDVLSIDIDGTMTLDQAVDDPFVASHATFIYTTVSHTPEKHHF
;
A
#
# COMPACT_ATOMS: atom_id res chain seq x y z
N MET A 1 -0.39 6.79 12.42
CA MET A 1 0.26 5.66 11.76
C MET A 1 1.64 6.08 11.28
N ARG A 2 2.64 5.26 11.58
CA ARG A 2 4.04 5.39 11.17
C ARG A 2 4.31 4.52 9.95
N LEU A 3 4.74 5.15 8.87
CA LEU A 3 5.01 4.51 7.58
C LEU A 3 5.90 5.41 6.72
N SER A 4 6.39 4.91 5.60
CA SER A 4 7.06 5.73 4.59
C SER A 4 6.25 5.79 3.29
N ILE A 5 6.27 6.95 2.62
CA ILE A 5 5.65 7.17 1.30
C ILE A 5 6.75 7.35 0.25
N ASN A 6 6.53 6.78 -0.93
CA ASN A 6 7.40 6.95 -2.08
C ASN A 6 6.65 7.53 -3.27
N ARG A 7 6.94 8.79 -3.60
CA ARG A 7 6.31 9.54 -4.69
C ARG A 7 6.99 9.33 -6.06
N ARG A 8 8.07 8.55 -6.10
CA ARG A 8 8.75 8.16 -7.36
C ARG A 8 8.07 6.97 -8.01
N LEU A 9 7.51 6.08 -7.19
CA LEU A 9 6.63 4.99 -7.64
C LEU A 9 5.19 5.50 -7.68
N ILE A 10 4.66 5.56 -8.89
CA ILE A 10 3.23 5.82 -9.15
C ILE A 10 2.71 4.56 -9.84
N ASP A 11 1.66 3.97 -9.26
CA ASP A 11 0.98 2.78 -9.75
C ASP A 11 1.92 1.55 -9.86
N GLN A 12 2.45 1.22 -11.05
CA GLN A 12 3.31 0.05 -11.30
C GLN A 12 4.75 0.39 -11.76
N ASN A 13 5.29 1.54 -11.38
CA ASN A 13 6.57 2.08 -11.88
C ASN A 13 6.54 2.47 -13.37
N GLU A 14 5.50 3.19 -13.80
CA GLU A 14 5.35 3.62 -15.20
C GLU A 14 6.55 4.45 -15.73
N ARG A 15 7.31 5.06 -14.83
CA ARG A 15 8.50 5.87 -15.15
C ARG A 15 9.77 5.06 -15.38
N GLY A 16 9.75 3.75 -15.13
CA GLY A 16 10.94 2.89 -15.25
C GLY A 16 12.06 3.25 -14.27
N ASP A 17 11.74 3.84 -13.12
CA ASP A 17 12.72 4.21 -12.10
C ASP A 17 12.99 3.00 -11.18
N GLU A 18 13.80 2.07 -11.67
CA GLU A 18 14.19 0.86 -10.92
C GLU A 18 14.77 1.18 -9.52
N GLY A 19 15.41 2.35 -9.36
CA GLY A 19 15.92 2.80 -8.07
C GLY A 19 14.83 3.08 -7.04
N ALA A 20 13.61 3.42 -7.48
CA ALA A 20 12.51 3.79 -6.61
C ALA A 20 12.00 2.62 -5.76
N PHE A 21 12.18 1.36 -6.17
CA PHE A 21 11.86 0.21 -5.31
C PHE A 21 12.68 0.16 -4.02
N LYS A 22 13.87 0.80 -4.03
CA LYS A 22 14.80 0.85 -2.90
C LYS A 22 14.89 2.23 -2.23
N PHE A 23 14.76 3.30 -3.00
CA PHE A 23 15.01 4.68 -2.56
C PHE A 23 13.77 5.57 -2.68
N GLY A 24 13.70 6.62 -1.87
CA GLY A 24 12.60 7.61 -1.90
C GLY A 24 11.41 7.28 -1.01
N PHE A 25 11.54 6.25 -0.15
CA PHE A 25 10.59 5.99 0.94
C PHE A 25 10.87 6.95 2.09
N GLU A 26 10.19 8.11 2.08
CA GLU A 26 10.35 9.13 3.10
C GLU A 26 9.42 8.87 4.29
N PRO A 27 9.90 8.93 5.54
CA PRO A 27 9.09 8.63 6.72
C PRO A 27 8.04 9.71 6.99
N HIS A 28 6.83 9.28 7.33
CA HIS A 28 5.70 10.14 7.67
C HIS A 28 4.90 9.59 8.86
N GLN A 29 4.24 10.49 9.57
CA GLN A 29 3.20 10.16 10.54
C GLN A 29 1.85 10.61 9.97
N LEU A 30 1.04 9.67 9.51
CA LEU A 30 -0.24 9.93 8.85
C LEU A 30 -1.41 9.33 9.63
N ASP A 31 -2.58 9.91 9.48
CA ASP A 31 -3.85 9.24 9.82
C ASP A 31 -4.34 8.39 8.62
N VAL A 32 -5.46 7.71 8.79
CA VAL A 32 -6.05 6.82 7.77
C VAL A 32 -6.36 7.60 6.48
N LYS A 33 -6.90 8.82 6.61
CA LYS A 33 -7.25 9.66 5.46
C LYS A 33 -6.01 10.12 4.70
N GLY A 34 -4.93 10.47 5.41
CA GLY A 34 -3.66 10.82 4.82
C GLY A 34 -3.05 9.68 4.02
N LEU A 35 -3.08 8.45 4.53
CA LEU A 35 -2.64 7.28 3.77
C LEU A 35 -3.51 7.05 2.53
N LEU A 36 -4.85 7.01 2.68
CA LEU A 36 -5.77 6.85 1.56
C LEU A 36 -5.56 7.91 0.47
N GLY A 37 -5.34 9.17 0.84
CA GLY A 37 -5.05 10.24 -0.11
C GLY A 37 -3.75 10.03 -0.90
N ASN A 38 -2.72 9.44 -0.29
CA ASN A 38 -1.49 9.08 -1.02
C ASN A 38 -1.71 7.89 -1.96
N ILE A 39 -2.46 6.88 -1.51
CA ILE A 39 -2.83 5.71 -2.34
C ILE A 39 -3.63 6.16 -3.58
N GLN A 40 -4.59 7.07 -3.41
CA GLN A 40 -5.39 7.61 -4.52
C GLN A 40 -4.57 8.40 -5.55
N LEU A 41 -3.41 8.94 -5.14
CA LEU A 41 -2.45 9.58 -6.05
C LEU A 41 -1.49 8.57 -6.70
N GLY A 42 -1.67 7.27 -6.45
CA GLY A 42 -0.84 6.18 -6.95
C GLY A 42 0.48 5.99 -6.20
N TYR A 43 0.74 6.75 -5.11
CA TYR A 43 2.02 6.68 -4.41
C TYR A 43 2.18 5.38 -3.63
N ALA A 44 3.34 4.74 -3.80
CA ALA A 44 3.68 3.56 -3.00
C ALA A 44 3.90 3.93 -1.54
N TYR A 45 3.61 2.98 -0.65
CA TYR A 45 3.88 3.09 0.78
C TYR A 45 4.51 1.80 1.31
N SER A 46 5.12 1.89 2.49
CA SER A 46 5.69 0.73 3.19
C SER A 46 5.92 1.07 4.66
N ALA A 47 6.58 0.19 5.42
CA ALA A 47 7.03 0.49 6.77
C ALA A 47 7.87 1.78 6.84
N GLU A 48 8.02 2.35 8.02
CA GLU A 48 8.93 3.47 8.25
C GLU A 48 10.38 2.99 8.15
N PHE A 49 11.17 3.67 7.31
CA PHE A 49 12.61 3.42 7.16
C PHE A 49 13.44 4.65 7.49
N ASN A 50 14.64 4.42 8.04
CA ASN A 50 15.70 5.41 8.13
C ASN A 50 16.77 5.12 7.06
N GLY A 51 16.54 5.65 5.86
CA GLY A 51 17.36 5.40 4.67
C GLY A 51 16.67 4.45 3.68
N SER A 52 17.45 3.76 2.85
CA SER A 52 16.89 2.87 1.80
C SER A 52 16.03 1.75 2.38
N ARG A 53 14.97 1.35 1.66
CA ARG A 53 14.08 0.24 2.04
C ARG A 53 14.89 -1.06 2.21
N SER A 54 15.08 -1.46 3.45
CA SER A 54 15.77 -2.70 3.84
C SER A 54 15.53 -3.01 5.32
N ASN A 55 15.66 -4.28 5.72
CA ASN A 55 15.47 -4.69 7.11
C ASN A 55 16.41 -3.98 8.09
N ARG A 56 17.64 -3.64 7.66
CA ARG A 56 18.60 -2.90 8.50
C ARG A 56 18.18 -1.47 8.82
N ASN A 57 17.32 -0.90 7.98
CA ASN A 57 16.84 0.47 8.11
C ASN A 57 15.40 0.53 8.60
N PHE A 58 14.77 -0.61 8.92
CA PHE A 58 13.41 -0.64 9.46
C PHE A 58 13.38 0.06 10.83
N VAL A 59 12.39 0.92 11.02
CA VAL A 59 12.19 1.65 12.29
C VAL A 59 10.91 1.18 12.97
N ALA A 60 9.78 1.22 12.25
CA ALA A 60 8.46 0.89 12.78
C ALA A 60 7.47 0.64 11.64
N SER A 61 6.32 0.04 11.95
CA SER A 61 5.15 0.03 11.08
C SER A 61 3.89 -0.01 11.93
N ASP A 62 2.96 0.92 11.67
CA ASP A 62 1.60 0.84 12.22
C ASP A 62 0.60 0.27 11.20
N VAL A 63 1.10 -0.17 10.03
CA VAL A 63 0.28 -0.70 8.94
C VAL A 63 0.58 -2.18 8.70
N LEU A 64 -0.48 -2.94 8.45
CA LEU A 64 -0.45 -4.28 7.89
C LEU A 64 -1.31 -4.28 6.64
N SER A 65 -0.71 -4.56 5.50
CA SER A 65 -1.38 -4.63 4.20
C SER A 65 -1.37 -6.06 3.70
N ILE A 66 -2.48 -6.46 3.07
CA ILE A 66 -2.68 -7.80 2.53
C ILE A 66 -3.07 -7.59 1.06
N ASP A 67 -2.28 -8.16 0.15
CA ASP A 67 -2.59 -8.14 -1.28
C ASP A 67 -3.38 -9.41 -1.63
N ILE A 68 -4.58 -9.25 -2.19
CA ILE A 68 -5.45 -10.33 -2.64
C ILE A 68 -5.49 -10.36 -4.16
N ASP A 69 -4.88 -11.40 -4.74
CA ASP A 69 -4.78 -11.59 -6.19
C ASP A 69 -5.58 -12.81 -6.66
N GLY A 70 -6.80 -12.57 -7.14
CA GLY A 70 -7.61 -13.58 -7.85
C GLY A 70 -8.19 -14.73 -7.01
N THR A 71 -8.09 -14.69 -5.68
CA THR A 71 -8.65 -15.72 -4.78
C THR A 71 -10.03 -15.37 -4.22
N MET A 72 -10.36 -14.08 -4.15
CA MET A 72 -11.60 -13.56 -3.60
C MET A 72 -12.01 -12.32 -4.40
N THR A 73 -13.32 -12.08 -4.56
CA THR A 73 -13.82 -10.83 -5.15
C THR A 73 -13.89 -9.71 -4.12
N LEU A 74 -14.01 -8.46 -4.57
CA LEU A 74 -14.14 -7.32 -3.66
C LEU A 74 -15.41 -7.42 -2.80
N ASP A 75 -16.54 -7.80 -3.41
CA ASP A 75 -17.81 -7.99 -2.69
C ASP A 75 -17.70 -9.08 -1.63
N GLN A 76 -17.04 -10.20 -1.95
CA GLN A 76 -16.79 -11.27 -0.98
C GLN A 76 -15.94 -10.80 0.20
N ALA A 77 -14.94 -9.95 -0.03
CA ALA A 77 -14.12 -9.39 1.04
C ALA A 77 -14.89 -8.41 1.91
N VAL A 78 -15.76 -7.58 1.32
CA VAL A 78 -16.61 -6.65 2.08
C VAL A 78 -17.62 -7.40 2.97
N ASP A 79 -18.15 -8.52 2.48
CA ASP A 79 -19.12 -9.35 3.21
C ASP A 79 -18.47 -10.34 4.17
N ASP A 80 -17.14 -10.53 4.12
CA ASP A 80 -16.44 -11.45 5.01
C ASP A 80 -16.45 -10.91 6.47
N PRO A 81 -16.93 -11.70 7.45
CA PRO A 81 -17.05 -11.23 8.83
C PRO A 81 -15.72 -10.84 9.47
N PHE A 82 -14.62 -11.49 9.10
CA PHE A 82 -13.30 -11.18 9.64
C PHE A 82 -12.79 -9.85 9.07
N VAL A 83 -12.91 -9.66 7.75
CA VAL A 83 -12.54 -8.41 7.09
C VAL A 83 -13.40 -7.25 7.58
N ALA A 84 -14.73 -7.39 7.58
CA ALA A 84 -15.64 -6.33 8.03
C ALA A 84 -15.41 -5.90 9.48
N SER A 85 -14.91 -6.79 10.35
CA SER A 85 -14.66 -6.48 11.76
C SER A 85 -13.25 -5.97 12.05
N HIS A 86 -12.26 -6.22 11.20
CA HIS A 86 -10.84 -5.90 11.49
C HIS A 86 -10.17 -4.99 10.45
N ALA A 87 -10.63 -4.99 9.19
CA ALA A 87 -10.02 -4.17 8.15
C ALA A 87 -10.35 -2.70 8.36
N THR A 88 -9.35 -1.83 8.16
CA THR A 88 -9.54 -0.37 8.25
C THR A 88 -10.13 0.20 6.96
N PHE A 89 -9.69 -0.33 5.80
CA PHE A 89 -10.21 -0.02 4.47
C PHE A 89 -9.74 -1.09 3.49
N ILE A 90 -10.39 -1.15 2.32
CA ILE A 90 -9.98 -1.95 1.16
C ILE A 90 -9.80 -0.97 -0.01
N TYR A 91 -8.82 -1.18 -0.87
CA TYR A 91 -8.61 -0.38 -2.08
C TYR A 91 -8.13 -1.28 -3.22
N THR A 92 -8.56 -0.99 -4.45
CA THR A 92 -8.11 -1.77 -5.62
C THR A 92 -6.76 -1.27 -6.12
N THR A 93 -5.96 -2.17 -6.71
CA THR A 93 -4.77 -1.77 -7.46
C THR A 93 -5.14 -1.32 -8.87
N VAL A 94 -4.22 -0.66 -9.58
CA VAL A 94 -4.47 -0.24 -10.98
C VAL A 94 -4.70 -1.39 -11.96
N SER A 95 -4.26 -2.61 -11.62
CA SER A 95 -4.48 -3.79 -12.45
C SER A 95 -5.81 -4.49 -12.18
N HIS A 96 -6.61 -3.98 -11.25
CA HIS A 96 -7.92 -4.53 -10.94
C HIS A 96 -8.88 -4.42 -12.13
N THR A 97 -9.54 -5.53 -12.47
CA THR A 97 -10.71 -5.53 -13.36
C THR A 97 -11.82 -6.38 -12.74
N PRO A 98 -13.08 -6.23 -13.19
CA PRO A 98 -14.18 -7.09 -12.74
C PRO A 98 -13.93 -8.59 -12.97
N GLU A 99 -13.13 -8.93 -13.98
CA GLU A 99 -12.76 -10.31 -14.30
C GLU A 99 -11.53 -10.79 -13.51
N LYS A 100 -10.71 -9.86 -13.02
CA LYS A 100 -9.46 -10.14 -12.32
C LYS A 100 -9.28 -9.20 -11.13
N HIS A 101 -9.76 -9.66 -9.98
CA HIS A 101 -9.72 -8.89 -8.75
C HIS A 101 -8.30 -8.80 -8.19
N HIS A 102 -7.85 -7.56 -7.99
CA HIS A 102 -6.62 -7.16 -7.32
C HIS A 102 -6.92 -6.03 -6.33
N PHE A 103 -6.77 -6.27 -5.03
CA PHE A 103 -7.04 -5.29 -3.97
C PHE A 103 -6.35 -5.64 -2.66
#